data_AF-A0A6F8Y6E0-F1
#
_entry.id   AF-A0A6F8Y6E0-F1
#
_cell.length_a   1.000
_cell.length_b   1.000
_cell.length_c   1.000
_cell.angle_alpha   90.00
_cell.angle_beta   90.00
_cell.angle_gamma   90.00
#
_symmetry.space_group_name_H-M   'P 1'
#
loop_
_entity.id
_entity.type
_entity.pdbx_description
1 polymer ?
#
loop_
_entity_poly.entity_id
_entity_poly.type
_entity_poly.pdbx_seq_one_letter_code
_entity_poly.pdbx_strand_id
1 'polypeptide(L)'
;MIADTKLELGWAPDGTLVLGDEVLTPDSSRFWPADSWQPGRAQFSFDKQFVRDWAAGTGWDKRPPAPEVPAEVVAATRARYIEVYERLTGLSW
;
A
#
# COMPACT_ATOMS: atom_id res chain seq x y z
N MET A 1 -12.35 -1.55 -2.11
CA MET A 1 -12.57 -0.11 -2.35
C MET A 1 -11.22 0.60 -2.32
N ILE A 2 -11.04 1.61 -3.17
CA ILE A 2 -9.85 2.48 -3.15
C ILE A 2 -10.25 3.77 -2.44
N ALA A 3 -9.66 4.04 -1.28
CA ALA A 3 -10.01 5.20 -0.47
C ALA A 3 -9.35 6.48 -0.97
N ASP A 4 -8.08 6.39 -1.36
CA ASP A 4 -7.29 7.45 -1.96
C ASP A 4 -6.11 6.85 -2.74
N THR A 5 -5.51 7.68 -3.60
CA THR A 5 -4.32 7.33 -4.39
C THR A 5 -3.45 8.55 -4.67
N LYS A 6 -2.13 8.35 -4.76
CA LYS A 6 -1.16 9.34 -5.23
C LYS A 6 -0.82 9.04 -6.69
N LEU A 7 -0.95 10.05 -7.56
CA LEU A 7 -0.50 9.98 -8.94
C LEU A 7 0.65 10.96 -9.16
N GLU A 8 1.58 10.60 -10.04
CA GLU A 8 2.60 11.52 -10.54
C GLU A 8 2.40 11.74 -12.04
N LEU A 9 2.35 13.00 -12.42
CA LEU A 9 2.09 13.45 -13.79
C LEU A 9 3.27 14.29 -14.27
N GLY A 10 3.61 14.16 -15.55
CA GLY A 10 4.62 14.96 -16.24
C GLY A 10 4.13 15.43 -17.60
N TRP A 11 4.89 16.31 -18.24
CA TRP A 11 4.60 16.79 -19.59
C TRP A 11 5.59 16.15 -20.58
N ALA A 12 5.07 15.59 -21.67
CA ALA A 12 5.88 15.14 -22.79
C ALA A 12 6.39 16.33 -23.63
N PRO A 13 7.41 16.15 -24.49
CA PRO A 13 7.95 17.23 -25.32
C PRO A 13 6.94 17.93 -26.24
N ASP A 14 5.87 17.24 -26.62
CA ASP A 14 4.78 17.77 -27.45
C ASP A 14 3.67 18.49 -26.63
N GLY A 15 3.83 18.60 -25.30
CA GLY A 15 2.86 19.20 -24.41
C GLY A 15 1.76 18.24 -23.92
N THR A 16 1.83 16.94 -24.23
CA THR A 16 0.89 15.94 -23.70
C THR A 16 1.10 15.72 -22.20
N LEU A 17 0.03 15.72 -21.41
CA LEU A 17 0.09 15.32 -20.00
C LEU A 17 0.18 13.79 -19.91
N VAL A 18 1.20 13.29 -19.23
CA VAL A 18 1.52 11.86 -19.15
C VAL A 18 1.56 11.41 -17.70
N LEU A 19 1.00 10.25 -17.44
CA LEU A 19 1.16 9.53 -16.19
C LEU A 19 2.54 8.88 -16.13
N GLY A 20 3.32 9.20 -15.10
CA GLY A 20 4.71 8.75 -15.00
C GLY A 20 4.91 7.54 -14.10
N ASP A 21 4.61 7.71 -12.81
CA ASP A 21 4.90 6.73 -11.75
C ASP A 21 3.87 5.58 -11.72
N GLU A 22 3.98 4.70 -10.71
CA GLU A 22 3.02 3.65 -10.44
C GLU A 22 1.58 4.18 -10.22
N VAL A 23 0.60 3.33 -10.54
CA VAL A 23 -0.82 3.68 -10.44
C VAL A 23 -1.62 2.54 -9.83
N LEU A 24 -2.43 2.89 -8.84
CA LEU A 24 -3.35 1.97 -8.16
C LEU A 24 -2.64 0.70 -7.63
N THR A 25 -1.44 0.89 -7.08
CA THR A 25 -0.69 -0.14 -6.36
C THR A 25 -0.91 0.00 -4.84
N PRO A 26 -0.67 -1.05 -4.03
CA PRO A 26 -0.75 -0.96 -2.56
C PRO A 26 0.24 0.05 -1.94
N ASP A 27 1.20 0.54 -2.74
CA ASP A 27 2.18 1.54 -2.33
C ASP A 27 1.66 2.96 -2.52
N SER A 28 0.98 3.20 -3.64
CA SER A 28 0.42 4.49 -4.05
C SER A 28 -1.00 4.71 -3.55
N SER A 29 -1.70 3.67 -3.10
CA SER A 29 -3.14 3.71 -2.83
C SER A 29 -3.53 2.97 -1.55
N ARG A 30 -4.56 3.48 -0.86
CA ARG A 30 -5.17 2.80 0.28
C ARG A 30 -6.31 1.90 -0.16
N PHE A 31 -6.14 0.59 0.02
CA PHE A 31 -7.14 -0.42 -0.30
C PHE A 31 -7.89 -0.86 0.95
N TRP A 32 -9.20 -0.57 1.00
CA TRP A 32 -10.09 -1.03 2.06
C TRP A 32 -10.97 -2.19 1.57
N PRO A 33 -11.09 -3.30 2.32
CA PRO A 33 -12.08 -4.32 2.05
C PRO A 33 -13.47 -3.71 2.14
N ALA A 34 -14.22 -3.73 1.03
CA ALA A 34 -15.51 -3.04 0.95
C ALA A 34 -16.58 -3.66 1.87
N ASP A 35 -16.48 -4.96 2.11
CA ASP A 35 -17.34 -5.77 2.98
C ASP A 35 -17.17 -5.47 4.48
N SER A 36 -16.03 -4.90 4.89
CA SER A 36 -15.75 -4.56 6.29
C SER A 36 -15.72 -3.05 6.58
N TRP A 37 -15.95 -2.22 5.56
CA TRP A 37 -15.90 -0.78 5.68
C TRP A 37 -17.06 -0.23 6.52
N GLN A 38 -16.75 0.70 7.43
CA GLN A 38 -17.76 1.40 8.25
C GLN A 38 -17.33 2.86 8.51
N PRO A 39 -18.21 3.86 8.37
CA PRO A 39 -17.85 5.24 8.67
C PRO A 39 -17.55 5.45 10.17
N GLY A 40 -16.74 6.45 10.49
CA GLY A 40 -16.49 6.88 11.88
C GLY A 40 -15.46 6.07 12.66
N ARG A 41 -14.69 5.17 12.02
CA ARG A 41 -13.59 4.42 12.66
C ARG A 41 -12.38 4.26 11.73
N ALA A 42 -11.27 3.74 12.28
CA ALA A 42 -10.14 3.29 11.47
C ALA A 42 -10.54 2.07 10.63
N GLN A 43 -10.08 2.04 9.37
CA GLN A 43 -10.34 0.94 8.44
C GLN A 43 -9.14 0.00 8.39
N PHE A 44 -9.42 -1.30 8.19
CA PHE A 44 -8.38 -2.23 7.81
C PHE A 44 -7.89 -1.86 6.41
N SER A 45 -6.57 -1.79 6.23
CA SER A 45 -5.94 -1.50 4.94
C SER A 45 -5.05 -2.65 4.50
N PHE A 46 -5.08 -2.97 3.21
CA PHE A 46 -4.20 -3.97 2.59
C PHE A 46 -2.82 -3.41 2.20
N ASP A 47 -2.52 -2.18 2.59
CA ASP A 47 -1.31 -1.47 2.20
C ASP A 47 -0.16 -1.60 3.24
N LYS A 48 0.85 -0.75 3.08
CA LYS A 48 2.02 -0.59 3.96
C LYS A 48 1.69 -0.34 5.43
N GLN A 49 0.43 -0.11 5.81
CA GLN A 49 0.04 0.17 7.18
C GLN A 49 0.45 -0.97 8.12
N PHE A 50 0.40 -2.24 7.67
CA PHE A 50 0.80 -3.38 8.52
C PHE A 50 2.27 -3.31 8.97
N VAL A 51 3.21 -3.07 8.06
CA VAL A 51 4.63 -2.95 8.41
C VAL A 51 4.92 -1.65 9.18
N ARG A 52 4.15 -0.57 8.91
CA ARG A 52 4.26 0.70 9.64
C ARG A 52 3.80 0.56 11.09
N ASP A 53 2.69 -0.15 11.32
CA ASP A 53 2.15 -0.41 12.66
C ASP A 53 3.11 -1.30 13.45
N TRP A 54 3.66 -2.34 12.81
CA TRP A 54 4.74 -3.14 13.40
C TRP A 54 5.94 -2.27 13.78
N ALA A 55 6.44 -1.45 12.85
CA ALA A 55 7.60 -0.59 13.10
C ALA A 55 7.34 0.40 14.23
N ALA A 56 6.15 0.99 14.32
CA ALA A 56 5.75 1.90 15.41
C ALA A 56 5.74 1.19 16.78
N GLY A 57 5.41 -0.11 16.81
CA GLY A 57 5.45 -0.94 18.01
C GLY A 57 6.85 -1.31 18.49
N THR A 58 7.89 -1.15 17.66
CA THR A 58 9.28 -1.50 18.04
C THR A 58 9.96 -0.48 18.95
N GLY A 59 9.41 0.73 19.06
CA GLY A 59 10.07 1.86 19.73
C GLY A 59 11.16 2.53 18.89
N TRP A 60 11.30 2.17 17.61
CA TRP A 60 12.25 2.77 16.69
C TRP A 60 11.92 4.25 16.39
N ASP A 61 12.91 5.12 16.56
CA ASP A 61 12.79 6.58 16.40
C ASP A 61 12.93 7.08 14.95
N LYS A 62 12.87 6.15 13.99
CA LYS A 62 13.01 6.41 12.54
C LYS A 62 14.42 6.86 12.12
N ARG A 63 15.44 6.71 12.97
CA ARG A 63 16.84 6.97 12.60
C ARG A 63 17.58 5.67 12.27
N PRO A 64 18.49 5.67 11.29
CA PRO A 64 19.28 4.48 10.98
C PRO A 64 20.14 4.00 12.16
N PRO A 65 20.35 2.67 12.31
CA PRO A 65 19.74 1.60 11.51
C PRO A 65 18.30 1.29 11.92
N ALA A 66 17.48 0.89 10.95
CA ALA A 66 16.15 0.35 11.23
C ALA A 66 16.25 -1.07 11.81
N PRO A 67 15.30 -1.49 12.66
CA PRO A 67 15.21 -2.88 13.10
C PRO A 67 14.98 -3.81 11.91
N GLU A 68 15.57 -5.00 11.96
CA GLU A 68 15.31 -6.04 10.97
C GLU A 68 13.84 -6.47 11.05
N VAL A 69 13.20 -6.59 9.89
CA VAL A 69 11.79 -6.96 9.80
C VAL A 69 11.66 -8.48 9.98
N PRO A 70 10.92 -8.97 10.98
CA PRO A 70 10.72 -10.40 11.19
C PRO A 70 10.09 -11.08 9.99
N ALA A 71 10.45 -12.35 9.76
CA ALA A 71 10.01 -13.11 8.59
C ALA A 71 8.48 -13.22 8.51
N GLU A 72 7.80 -13.32 9.64
CA GLU A 72 6.33 -13.34 9.72
C GLU A 72 5.71 -12.02 9.27
N VAL A 73 6.36 -10.88 9.55
CA VAL A 73 5.88 -9.56 9.12
C VAL A 73 6.10 -9.40 7.62
N VAL A 74 7.24 -9.88 7.10
CA VAL A 74 7.52 -9.93 5.66
C VAL A 74 6.49 -10.79 4.93
N ALA A 75 6.24 -12.01 5.41
CA ALA A 75 5.29 -12.94 4.81
C ALA A 75 3.87 -12.38 4.82
N ALA A 76 3.44 -11.80 5.94
CA ALA A 76 2.11 -11.19 6.07
C ALA A 76 1.94 -9.94 5.21
N THR A 77 3.00 -9.14 5.02
CA THR A 77 3.00 -8.00 4.09
C THR A 77 2.87 -8.52 2.66
N ARG A 78 3.70 -9.48 2.25
CA ARG A 78 3.67 -10.07 0.90
C ARG A 78 2.29 -10.65 0.57
N ALA A 79 1.68 -11.39 1.49
CA ALA A 79 0.36 -11.99 1.29
C ALA A 79 -0.72 -10.95 0.96
N ARG A 80 -0.69 -9.77 1.59
CA ARG A 80 -1.64 -8.68 1.29
C ARG A 80 -1.46 -8.10 -0.10
N TYR A 81 -0.22 -7.96 -0.58
CA TYR A 81 0.04 -7.48 -1.94
C TYR A 81 -0.47 -8.47 -2.99
N ILE A 82 -0.25 -9.76 -2.76
CA ILE A 82 -0.78 -10.83 -3.60
C ILE A 82 -2.30 -10.77 -3.61
N GLU A 83 -2.93 -10.71 -2.44
CA GLU A 83 -4.38 -10.64 -2.34
C GLU A 83 -4.98 -9.44 -3.09
N VAL A 84 -4.35 -8.26 -3.00
CA VAL A 84 -4.80 -7.09 -3.77
C VAL A 84 -4.60 -7.30 -5.26
N TYR A 85 -3.44 -7.80 -5.69
CA TYR A 85 -3.16 -8.10 -7.09
C TYR A 85 -4.18 -9.07 -7.68
N GLU A 86 -4.41 -10.20 -7.03
CA GLU A 86 -5.31 -11.26 -7.52
C GLU A 86 -6.76 -10.76 -7.54
N ARG A 87 -7.20 -9.98 -6.54
CA ARG A 87 -8.56 -9.40 -6.52
C ARG A 87 -8.79 -8.34 -7.59
N LEU A 88 -7.79 -7.52 -7.89
CA LEU A 88 -7.92 -6.44 -8.88
C LEU A 88 -7.82 -6.96 -10.31
N THR A 89 -6.92 -7.92 -10.55
CA THR A 89 -6.62 -8.40 -11.90
C THR A 89 -7.39 -9.65 -12.29
N GLY A 90 -7.84 -10.44 -11.31
CA GLY A 90 -8.41 -11.78 -11.53
C GLY A 90 -7.36 -12.83 -11.96
N LEU A 91 -6.07 -12.49 -11.92
CA LEU A 91 -4.96 -13.38 -12.26
C LEU A 91 -4.31 -13.95 -10.99
N SER A 92 -3.68 -15.12 -11.10
CA SER A 92 -2.88 -15.70 -10.01
C SER A 92 -1.46 -15.15 -10.01
N TRP A 93 -0.92 -14.89 -8.81
CA TRP A 93 0.43 -14.37 -8.60
C TRP A 93 1.53 -15.45 -8.69
#